data_AF-A0A2T8FE36-F1
#
_entry.id   AF-A0A2T8FE36-F1
#
_cell.length_a   1.000
_cell.length_b   1.000
_cell.length_c   1.000
_cell.angle_alpha   90.00
_cell.angle_beta   90.00
_cell.angle_gamma   90.00
#
_symmetry.space_group_name_H-M   'P 1'
#
loop_
_entity.id
_entity.type
_entity.pdbx_description
1 polymer ?
#
loop_
_entity_poly.entity_id
_entity_poly.type
_entity_poly.pdbx_seq_one_letter_code
_entity_poly.pdbx_strand_id
1 'polypeptide(L)'
;MVQELRTADAEAMEFNDRIRVVAQTSFNATVSGIELDDQPLEAPYVIDVVGDPHTLHGGLTFNSGPIQTLEQYDGATVTVQELEAVDVESVRQLPRPGEAEPDQGQ
;
A
#
# COMPACT_ATOMS: atom_id res chain seq x y z
N MET A 1 -2.67 -4.32 -6.68
CA MET A 1 -3.14 -3.19 -5.83
C MET A 1 -2.04 -2.16 -5.63
N VAL A 2 -1.06 -2.41 -4.75
CA VAL A 2 0.00 -1.42 -4.42
C VAL A 2 0.75 -0.87 -5.64
N GLN A 3 1.06 -1.70 -6.63
CA GLN A 3 1.79 -1.22 -7.82
C GLN A 3 0.94 -0.31 -8.72
N GLU A 4 -0.37 -0.55 -8.81
CA GLU A 4 -1.26 0.33 -9.56
C GLU A 4 -1.41 1.68 -8.85
N LEU A 5 -1.53 1.67 -7.52
CA LEU A 5 -1.57 2.90 -6.71
C LEU A 5 -0.30 3.73 -6.91
N ARG A 6 0.89 3.10 -6.90
CA ARG A 6 2.15 3.80 -7.22
C ARG A 6 2.19 4.37 -8.63
N THR A 7 1.64 3.64 -9.60
CA THR A 7 1.54 4.11 -10.99
C THR A 7 0.56 5.26 -11.12
N ALA A 8 -0.45 5.31 -10.25
CA ALA A 8 -1.43 6.38 -10.11
C ALA A 8 -0.97 7.50 -9.16
N ASP A 9 0.34 7.69 -9.00
CA ASP A 9 0.96 8.76 -8.20
C ASP A 9 0.56 8.78 -6.71
N ALA A 10 0.33 7.60 -6.10
CA ALA A 10 0.23 7.51 -4.63
C ALA A 10 1.53 7.99 -3.96
N GLU A 11 1.42 8.98 -3.08
CA GLU A 11 2.54 9.63 -2.41
C GLU A 11 2.89 8.95 -1.07
N ALA A 12 1.86 8.46 -0.37
CA ALA A 12 1.99 7.73 0.89
C ALA A 12 0.93 6.64 0.98
N MET A 13 1.28 5.51 1.59
CA MET A 13 0.36 4.40 1.82
C MET A 13 0.68 3.68 3.13
N GLU A 14 -0.34 3.20 3.81
CA GLU A 14 -0.20 2.24 4.91
C GLU A 14 -1.28 1.17 4.90
N PHE A 15 -0.98 0.05 5.56
CA PHE A 15 -1.96 -1.00 5.80
C PHE A 15 -2.38 -1.00 7.27
N ASN A 16 -3.70 -1.07 7.48
CA ASN A 16 -4.37 -1.24 8.77
C ASN A 16 -3.84 -0.29 9.86
N ASP A 17 -3.68 1.00 9.53
CA ASP A 17 -3.17 2.06 10.43
C ASP A 17 -1.81 1.74 11.11
N ARG A 18 -1.01 0.84 10.51
CA ARG A 18 0.14 0.23 11.22
C ARG A 18 1.41 0.10 10.39
N ILE A 19 1.32 -0.30 9.14
CA ILE A 19 2.51 -0.68 8.35
C ILE A 19 2.70 0.25 7.17
N ARG A 20 3.76 1.06 7.23
CA ARG A 20 4.14 1.99 6.16
C ARG A 20 4.61 1.23 4.93
N VAL A 21 4.01 1.50 3.79
CA VAL A 21 4.49 1.00 2.50
C VAL A 21 5.63 1.90 2.01
N VAL A 22 6.76 1.30 1.71
CA VAL A 22 7.94 1.95 1.13
C VAL A 22 8.41 1.20 -0.12
N ALA A 23 9.43 1.72 -0.81
CA ALA A 23 9.95 1.09 -2.03
C ALA A 23 10.41 -0.37 -1.81
N GLN A 24 10.96 -0.67 -0.63
CA GLN A 24 11.48 -1.99 -0.28
C GLN A 24 10.43 -2.92 0.33
N THR A 25 9.17 -2.48 0.47
CA THR A 25 8.11 -3.28 1.08
C THR A 25 7.87 -4.57 0.31
N SER A 26 7.71 -5.66 1.04
CA SER A 26 7.61 -7.03 0.56
C SER A 26 6.30 -7.68 1.03
N PHE A 27 5.77 -8.58 0.20
CA PHE A 27 4.53 -9.32 0.47
C PHE A 27 4.81 -10.81 0.34
N ASN A 28 4.45 -11.58 1.36
CA ASN A 28 4.40 -13.05 1.31
C ASN A 28 2.97 -13.53 1.57
N ALA A 29 2.54 -14.59 0.87
CA ALA A 29 1.29 -15.25 1.18
C ALA A 29 1.47 -16.18 2.38
N THR A 30 0.49 -16.19 3.29
CA THR A 30 0.47 -17.09 4.45
C THR A 30 -0.80 -17.96 4.41
N VAL A 31 -0.98 -18.85 5.39
CA VAL A 31 -2.17 -19.71 5.48
C VAL A 31 -3.44 -18.90 5.78
N SER A 32 -3.34 -17.83 6.58
CA SER A 32 -4.48 -17.04 7.05
C SER A 32 -4.58 -15.64 6.42
N GLY A 33 -3.60 -15.24 5.61
CA GLY A 33 -3.61 -13.93 4.97
C GLY A 33 -2.31 -13.61 4.24
N ILE A 34 -1.74 -12.45 4.56
CA ILE A 34 -0.46 -11.98 4.01
C ILE A 34 0.51 -11.66 5.13
N GLU A 35 1.78 -11.62 4.80
CA GLU A 35 2.82 -11.02 5.63
C GLU A 35 3.39 -9.82 4.86
N LEU A 36 3.39 -8.67 5.52
CA LEU A 36 3.87 -7.39 5.01
C LEU A 36 5.09 -6.96 5.81
N ASP A 37 6.28 -7.00 5.20
CA ASP A 37 7.56 -6.73 5.89
C ASP A 37 7.69 -7.49 7.22
N ASP A 38 7.57 -8.82 7.14
CA ASP A 38 7.63 -9.77 8.28
C ASP A 38 6.53 -9.58 9.34
N GLN A 39 5.49 -8.78 9.05
CA GLN A 39 4.34 -8.60 9.93
C GLN A 39 3.09 -9.24 9.34
N PRO A 40 2.47 -10.22 10.01
CA PRO A 40 1.26 -10.87 9.52
C PRO A 40 0.07 -9.90 9.54
N LEU A 41 -0.73 -9.96 8.49
CA LEU A 41 -2.01 -9.28 8.33
C LEU A 41 -3.06 -10.29 7.88
N GLU A 42 -4.26 -10.17 8.43
CA GLU A 42 -5.42 -10.96 8.04
C GLU A 42 -6.54 -10.03 7.58
N ALA A 43 -7.48 -10.55 6.77
CA ALA A 43 -8.61 -9.77 6.30
C ALA A 43 -9.53 -9.35 7.47
N PRO A 44 -10.20 -8.19 7.39
CA PRO A 44 -10.18 -7.23 6.28
C PRO A 44 -8.88 -6.40 6.22
N TYR A 45 -8.44 -6.12 5.00
CA TYR A 45 -7.30 -5.24 4.74
C TYR A 45 -7.82 -3.84 4.42
N VAL A 46 -7.30 -2.83 5.12
CA VAL A 46 -7.55 -1.42 4.86
C VAL A 46 -6.24 -0.80 4.37
N ILE A 47 -6.33 -0.05 3.28
CA ILE A 47 -5.18 0.66 2.72
C ILE A 47 -5.55 2.13 2.68
N ASP A 48 -4.87 2.92 3.50
CA ASP A 48 -4.97 4.37 3.48
C ASP A 48 -3.94 4.90 2.50
N VAL A 49 -4.38 5.78 1.60
CA VAL A 49 -3.57 6.25 0.47
C VAL A 49 -3.71 7.75 0.33
N VAL A 50 -2.57 8.46 0.29
CA VAL A 50 -2.51 9.89 -0.03
C VAL A 50 -2.14 10.04 -1.51
N GLY A 51 -2.93 10.83 -2.23
CA GLY A 51 -2.73 11.17 -3.64
C GLY A 51 -3.98 11.84 -4.23
N ASP A 52 -3.97 12.12 -5.53
CA ASP A 52 -5.15 12.66 -6.23
C ASP A 52 -6.27 11.59 -6.30
N PRO A 53 -7.45 11.81 -5.69
CA PRO A 53 -8.49 10.78 -5.60
C PRO A 53 -8.95 10.24 -6.95
N HIS A 54 -9.09 11.11 -7.95
CA HIS A 54 -9.55 10.72 -9.28
C HIS A 54 -8.53 9.83 -10.00
N THR A 55 -7.24 10.18 -9.90
CA THR A 55 -6.14 9.40 -10.48
C THR A 55 -6.01 8.03 -9.79
N LEU A 56 -6.06 8.01 -8.46
CA LEU A 56 -6.03 6.78 -7.66
C LEU A 56 -7.21 5.87 -8.01
N HIS A 57 -8.43 6.42 -8.04
CA HIS A 57 -9.64 5.67 -8.40
C HIS A 57 -9.53 5.06 -9.80
N GLY A 58 -9.07 5.84 -10.78
CA GLY A 58 -8.83 5.37 -12.14
C GLY A 58 -7.81 4.23 -12.22
N GLY A 59 -6.72 4.32 -11.44
CA GLY A 59 -5.72 3.27 -11.31
C GLY A 59 -6.23 1.96 -10.71
N LEU A 60 -7.34 1.98 -9.97
CA LEU A 60 -7.93 0.77 -9.38
C LEU A 60 -9.06 0.15 -10.20
N THR A 61 -9.79 0.97 -10.96
CA THR A 61 -11.09 0.60 -11.57
C THR A 61 -11.04 0.40 -13.08
N PHE A 62 -9.87 0.59 -13.73
CA PHE A 62 -9.75 0.34 -15.16
C PHE A 62 -10.09 -1.12 -15.53
N ASN A 63 -10.43 -1.36 -16.79
CA ASN A 63 -10.81 -2.69 -17.25
C ASN A 63 -9.67 -3.71 -17.09
N SER A 64 -9.96 -4.86 -16.48
CA SER A 64 -8.97 -5.84 -16.02
C SER A 64 -8.04 -5.33 -14.92
N GLY A 65 -8.46 -4.29 -14.20
CA GLY A 65 -7.71 -3.69 -13.10
C GLY A 65 -7.80 -4.46 -11.77
N PRO A 66 -7.17 -3.94 -10.71
CA PRO A 66 -7.07 -4.61 -9.41
C PRO A 66 -8.40 -4.98 -8.78
N ILE A 67 -9.38 -4.07 -8.80
CA ILE A 67 -10.68 -4.30 -8.15
C ILE A 67 -11.41 -5.46 -8.84
N GLN A 68 -11.54 -5.40 -10.18
CA GLN A 68 -12.14 -6.48 -10.95
C GLN A 68 -11.41 -7.82 -10.79
N THR A 69 -10.08 -7.79 -10.61
CA THR A 69 -9.29 -9.00 -10.35
C THR A 69 -9.60 -9.59 -8.97
N LEU A 70 -9.76 -8.76 -7.94
CA LEU A 70 -10.13 -9.23 -6.59
C LEU A 70 -11.57 -9.75 -6.54
N GLU A 71 -12.51 -9.07 -7.19
CA GLU A 71 -13.92 -9.47 -7.23
C GLU A 71 -14.19 -10.78 -7.98
N GLN A 72 -13.21 -11.30 -8.74
CA GLN A 72 -13.28 -12.64 -9.33
C GLN A 72 -13.11 -13.77 -8.29
N TYR A 73 -12.61 -13.46 -7.10
CA TYR A 73 -12.49 -14.44 -6.01
C TYR A 73 -13.78 -14.48 -5.19
N ASP A 74 -14.31 -15.68 -4.96
CA ASP A 74 -15.55 -15.87 -4.21
C ASP A 74 -15.47 -15.24 -2.81
N GLY A 75 -16.43 -14.36 -2.51
CA GLY A 75 -16.55 -13.68 -1.22
C GLY A 75 -15.62 -12.47 -1.03
N ALA A 76 -14.76 -12.16 -2.00
CA ALA A 76 -13.98 -10.93 -1.97
C ALA A 76 -14.87 -9.72 -2.30
N THR A 77 -14.75 -8.67 -1.50
CA THR A 77 -15.39 -7.38 -1.75
C THR A 77 -14.38 -6.27 -1.56
N VAL A 78 -14.46 -5.23 -2.39
CA VAL A 78 -13.62 -4.05 -2.29
C VAL A 78 -14.51 -2.83 -2.20
N THR A 79 -14.22 -1.94 -1.25
CA THR A 79 -14.87 -0.63 -1.15
C THR A 79 -13.79 0.42 -1.25
N VAL A 80 -14.06 1.46 -2.04
CA VAL A 80 -13.19 2.64 -2.16
C VAL A 80 -13.95 3.83 -1.62
N GLN A 81 -13.34 4.53 -0.68
CA GLN A 81 -13.88 5.77 -0.11
C GLN A 81 -12.91 6.90 -0.40
N GLU A 82 -13.37 7.90 -1.14
CA GLU A 82 -12.62 9.14 -1.35
C GLU A 82 -12.89 10.08 -0.16
N LEU A 83 -11.81 10.62 0.40
CA LEU A 83 -11.83 11.51 1.54
C LEU A 83 -11.12 12.82 1.18
N GLU A 84 -11.56 13.94 1.76
CA GLU A 84 -10.87 15.23 1.61
C GLU A 84 -9.50 15.24 2.29
N ALA A 85 -9.33 14.41 3.32
CA ALA A 85 -8.09 14.23 4.05
C ALA A 85 -7.94 12.76 4.46
N VAL A 86 -6.73 12.25 4.32
CA VAL A 86 -6.29 10.92 4.77
C VAL A 86 -4.97 11.11 5.49
N ASP A 87 -4.87 10.59 6.71
CA ASP A 87 -3.63 10.60 7.47
C ASP A 87 -2.92 9.25 7.29
N VAL A 88 -1.59 9.29 7.10
CA VAL A 88 -0.73 8.09 7.06
C VAL A 88 0.36 8.30 8.11
N GLU A 89 0.10 7.80 9.32
CA GLU A 89 0.93 8.07 10.50
C GLU A 89 2.06 7.06 10.69
N SER A 90 1.96 5.89 10.06
CA SER A 90 2.97 4.85 10.19
C SER A 90 4.31 5.28 9.56
N VAL A 91 5.40 4.89 10.23
CA VAL A 91 6.77 5.21 9.82
C VAL A 91 7.59 3.94 9.66
N ARG A 92 8.52 3.94 8.70
CA ARG A 92 9.51 2.87 8.53
C ARG A 92 10.76 3.20 9.32
N GLN A 93 11.13 2.33 10.26
CA GLN A 93 12.46 2.37 10.86
C GLN A 93 13.49 1.82 9.89
N LEU A 94 14.46 2.62 9.48
CA LEU A 94 15.55 2.16 8.61
C LEU A 94 16.72 1.66 9.47
N PRO A 95 17.30 0.47 9.17
CA PRO A 95 18.55 0.09 9.80
C PRO A 95 19.66 1.05 9.37
N ARG A 96 20.60 1.33 10.27
CA ARG A 96 21.78 2.13 9.92
C ARG A 96 22.57 1.39 8.83
N PRO A 97 22.91 2.03 7.70
CA PRO A 97 23.72 1.38 6.67
C PRO A 97 25.10 1.01 7.25
N GLY A 98 25.64 -0.15 6.83
CA GLY A 98 26.95 -0.61 7.29
C GLY A 98 28.12 0.13 6.62
N GLU A 99 28.01 0.37 5.31
CA GLU A 99 29.09 0.93 4.49
C GLU A 99 28.76 2.30 3.88
N ALA A 100 27.47 2.61 3.73
CA ALA A 100 27.01 3.83 3.10
C ALA A 100 26.84 4.94 4.13
N GLU A 101 27.39 6.11 3.84
CA GLU A 101 27.12 7.33 4.60
C GLU A 101 26.48 8.37 3.67
N PRO A 102 25.58 9.22 4.17
CA PRO A 102 25.07 10.32 3.39
C PRO A 102 26.24 11.23 3.00
N ASP A 103 26.24 11.70 1.75
CA ASP A 103 27.11 12.81 1.38
C ASP A 103 26.76 13.99 2.28
N GLN A 104 27.77 14.60 2.89
CA GLN A 104 27.57 15.76 3.77
C GLN A 104 27.14 17.01 2.98
N GLY A 105 27.17 16.93 1.64
CA GLY A 105 26.83 18.01 0.72
C GLY A 105 27.89 19.12 0.73
N GLN A 106 27.88 19.92 -0.35
CA GLN A 106 28.61 21.19 -0.47
C GLN A 106 27.61 22.35 -0.46
#